data_AF-G8M296-F1
#
_entry.id   AF-G8M296-F1
#
_cell.length_a   1.000
_cell.length_b   1.000
_cell.length_c   1.000
_cell.angle_alpha   90.00
_cell.angle_beta   90.00
_cell.angle_gamma   90.00
#
_symmetry.space_group_name_H-M   'P 1'
#
loop_
_entity.id
_entity.type
_entity.pdbx_description
1 polymer ?
#
loop_
_entity_poly.entity_id
_entity_poly.type
_entity_poly.pdbx_seq_one_letter_code
_entity_poly.pdbx_strand_id
1 'polypeptide(L)'
;MDMEKVTTEQQLSRWAQLIQNRLESGQSIKEFCRTNGVSKATYYYWQKKVSEAKCTVVEEVKEPKAEVPSGWMQLASKPVSPAKATLEIKINGCNVIVNTETDLELLKKVCQVLMALMIRWNEKPVYLCCRYTDMRKSINGLITLVQESFSLDPFMNALFVFCNRNRNRIKILEWDGDGFWLYFKRLERGRFRWPTEEDSTTMLLDVKELACLIDSARLEKKLSRKEVLERQIS
;
A
#
# COMPACT_ATOMS: atom_id res chain seq x y z
N MET A 1 22.06 14.27 32.11
CA MET A 1 22.34 13.54 30.85
C MET A 1 21.99 12.09 31.10
N ASP A 2 20.85 11.65 30.60
CA ASP A 2 20.24 10.34 30.92
C ASP A 2 21.03 9.20 30.25
N MET A 3 21.70 8.35 31.04
CA MET A 3 22.44 7.18 30.53
C MET A 3 21.54 6.21 29.73
N GLU A 4 20.25 6.14 30.03
CA GLU A 4 19.29 5.27 29.32
C GLU A 4 19.11 5.65 27.84
N LYS A 5 19.13 6.96 27.52
CA LYS A 5 18.96 7.45 26.13
C LYS A 5 20.17 7.09 25.25
N VAL A 6 21.37 7.16 25.82
CA VAL A 6 22.63 6.85 25.13
C VAL A 6 22.69 5.37 24.77
N THR A 7 22.25 4.47 25.66
CA THR A 7 22.21 3.03 25.38
C THR A 7 21.23 2.66 24.26
N THR A 8 20.08 3.35 24.17
CA THR A 8 19.09 3.08 23.12
C THR A 8 19.54 3.54 21.73
N GLU A 9 20.20 4.70 21.63
CA GLU A 9 20.75 5.21 20.36
C GLU A 9 21.89 4.33 19.85
N GLN A 10 22.78 3.88 20.74
CA GLN A 10 23.86 2.96 20.40
C GLN A 10 23.32 1.61 19.88
N GLN A 11 22.26 1.08 20.50
CA GLN A 11 21.63 -0.15 20.00
C GLN A 11 20.96 0.06 18.64
N LEU A 12 20.24 1.16 18.44
CA LEU A 12 19.62 1.50 17.15
C LEU A 12 20.66 1.58 16.02
N SER A 13 21.80 2.25 16.25
CA SER A 13 22.87 2.37 15.25
C SER A 13 23.51 1.02 14.92
N ARG A 14 23.81 0.20 15.94
CA ARG A 14 24.35 -1.16 15.75
C ARG A 14 23.40 -2.04 14.93
N TRP A 15 22.10 -1.98 15.24
CA TRP A 15 21.11 -2.75 14.50
C TRP A 15 20.90 -2.22 13.08
N ALA A 16 20.95 -0.90 12.86
CA ALA A 16 20.89 -0.32 11.53
C ALA A 16 22.02 -0.82 10.64
N GLN A 17 23.25 -0.89 11.16
CA GLN A 17 24.40 -1.48 10.45
C GLN A 17 24.21 -2.96 10.18
N LEU A 18 23.73 -3.74 11.16
CA LEU A 18 23.51 -5.17 11.01
C LEU A 18 22.43 -5.48 9.95
N ILE A 19 21.36 -4.69 9.90
CA ILE A 19 20.31 -4.78 8.88
C ILE A 19 20.85 -4.39 7.51
N GLN A 20 21.67 -3.35 7.43
CA GLN A 20 22.31 -2.92 6.18
C GLN A 20 23.23 -4.02 5.62
N ASN A 21 24.07 -4.62 6.48
CA ASN A 21 24.92 -5.76 6.11
C ASN A 21 24.08 -6.95 5.60
N ARG A 22 22.90 -7.20 6.18
CA ARG A 22 21.99 -8.22 5.66
C ARG A 22 21.54 -7.90 4.24
N LEU A 23 21.10 -6.66 3.99
CA LEU A 23 20.60 -6.24 2.67
C LEU A 23 21.70 -6.35 1.60
N GLU A 24 22.92 -5.97 1.93
CA GLU A 24 24.07 -6.03 1.04
C GLU A 24 24.59 -7.46 0.81
N SER A 25 24.43 -8.36 1.80
CA SER A 25 24.90 -9.74 1.70
C SER A 25 24.12 -10.60 0.70
N GLY A 26 22.90 -10.19 0.30
CA GLY A 26 22.00 -10.99 -0.53
C GLY A 26 21.52 -12.31 0.12
N GLN A 27 21.87 -12.57 1.38
CA GLN A 27 21.49 -13.79 2.07
C GLN A 27 20.01 -13.77 2.51
N SER A 28 19.40 -14.95 2.54
CA SER A 28 18.07 -15.10 3.16
C SER A 28 18.13 -14.73 4.64
N ILE A 29 17.07 -14.11 5.19
CA ILE A 29 17.01 -13.72 6.61
C ILE A 29 17.27 -14.93 7.52
N LYS A 30 16.78 -16.11 7.14
CA LYS A 30 16.99 -17.37 7.89
C LYS A 30 18.47 -17.69 8.02
N GLU A 31 19.20 -17.62 6.91
CA GLU A 31 20.62 -17.94 6.88
C GLU A 31 21.46 -16.86 7.56
N PHE A 32 21.14 -15.59 7.30
CA PHE A 32 21.81 -14.46 7.95
C PHE A 32 21.65 -14.49 9.47
N CYS A 33 20.45 -14.76 9.98
CA CYS A 33 20.18 -14.91 11.41
C CYS A 33 20.96 -16.07 12.04
N ARG A 34 21.07 -17.20 11.33
CA ARG A 34 21.85 -18.36 11.76
C ARG A 34 23.34 -18.03 11.87
N THR A 35 23.90 -17.37 10.86
CA THR A 35 25.33 -17.00 10.81
C THR A 35 25.69 -15.94 11.84
N ASN A 36 24.79 -14.99 12.11
CA ASN A 36 25.05 -13.89 13.05
C ASN A 36 24.58 -14.19 14.48
N GLY A 37 24.09 -15.41 14.76
CA GLY A 37 23.65 -15.81 16.10
C GLY A 37 22.44 -15.01 16.62
N VAL A 38 21.59 -14.50 15.72
CA VAL A 38 20.42 -13.67 16.05
C VAL A 38 19.15 -14.47 15.82
N SER A 39 18.19 -14.40 16.73
CA SER A 39 16.88 -15.00 16.50
C SER A 39 16.10 -14.21 15.44
N LYS A 40 15.31 -14.88 14.59
CA LYS A 40 14.45 -14.19 13.60
C LYS A 40 13.52 -13.16 14.26
N ALA A 41 12.97 -13.48 15.42
CA ALA A 41 12.09 -12.58 16.16
C ALA A 41 12.84 -11.31 16.61
N THR A 42 14.06 -11.45 17.11
CA THR A 42 14.94 -10.33 17.49
C THR A 42 15.30 -9.48 16.27
N TYR A 43 15.64 -10.12 15.16
CA TYR A 43 15.95 -9.43 13.91
C TYR A 43 14.76 -8.57 13.43
N TYR A 44 13.56 -9.14 13.36
CA TYR A 44 12.37 -8.39 12.95
C TYR A 44 11.99 -7.28 13.93
N TYR A 45 12.12 -7.53 15.24
CA TYR A 45 11.89 -6.51 16.26
C TYR A 45 12.79 -5.28 16.05
N TRP A 46 14.09 -5.51 15.83
CA TRP A 46 15.03 -4.42 15.64
C TRP A 46 14.95 -3.78 14.25
N GLN A 47 14.56 -4.54 13.23
CA GLN A 47 14.26 -4.00 11.91
C GLN A 47 13.13 -2.97 11.97
N LYS A 48 12.06 -3.29 12.71
CA LYS A 48 10.96 -2.36 13.01
C LYS A 48 11.43 -1.13 13.78
N LYS A 49 12.24 -1.31 14.84
CA LYS A 49 12.76 -0.19 15.63
C LYS A 49 13.64 0.76 14.82
N VAL A 50 14.44 0.23 13.91
CA VAL A 50 15.29 1.03 13.02
C VAL A 50 14.46 1.77 11.96
N SER A 51 13.38 1.18 11.44
CA SER A 51 12.48 1.90 10.50
C SER A 51 11.68 3.02 11.18
N GLU A 52 11.17 2.79 12.39
CA GLU A 52 10.46 3.81 13.17
C GLU A 52 11.35 5.04 13.46
N ALA A 53 12.63 4.80 13.76
CA ALA A 53 13.61 5.86 13.99
C ALA A 53 13.98 6.66 12.73
N LYS A 54 13.87 6.05 11.53
CA LYS A 54 14.10 6.75 10.25
C LYS A 54 12.93 7.66 9.86
N CYS A 55 11.70 7.29 10.20
CA CYS A 55 10.51 8.09 9.90
C CYS A 55 10.30 9.29 10.83
N THR A 56 10.94 9.31 12.01
CA THR A 56 10.85 10.41 12.96
C THR A 56 11.72 11.62 12.60
N VAL A 57 12.57 11.50 11.56
CA VAL A 57 13.32 12.63 10.99
C VAL A 57 12.52 13.23 9.83
N VAL A 58 11.37 13.81 10.15
CA VAL A 58 10.70 14.80 9.29
C VAL A 58 10.80 16.11 10.05
N GLU A 59 11.60 17.03 9.50
CA GLU A 59 11.89 18.34 10.06
C GLU A 59 10.62 19.04 10.56
N GLU A 60 10.62 19.44 11.83
CA GLU A 60 9.62 20.33 12.41
C GLU A 60 9.62 21.64 11.61
N VAL A 61 8.62 21.83 10.75
CA VAL A 61 8.30 23.15 10.21
C VAL A 61 7.68 23.96 11.35
N LYS A 62 8.50 24.82 11.97
CA LYS A 62 8.03 25.89 12.86
C LYS A 62 7.02 26.77 12.14
N GLU A 63 5.79 26.84 12.65
CA GLU A 63 4.85 27.90 12.30
C GLU A 63 5.43 29.28 12.68
N PRO A 64 5.41 30.28 11.78
CA PRO A 64 5.78 31.64 12.15
C PRO A 64 4.61 32.28 12.91
N LYS A 65 4.82 32.52 14.21
CA LYS A 65 3.98 33.42 15.01
C LYS A 65 4.12 34.84 14.47
N ALA A 66 3.06 35.37 13.86
CA ALA A 66 2.94 36.78 13.57
C ALA A 66 2.51 37.52 14.86
N GLU A 67 3.47 38.09 15.58
CA GLU A 67 3.20 39.17 16.52
C GLU A 67 2.82 40.42 15.72
N VAL A 68 1.58 40.90 15.86
CA VAL A 68 1.17 42.19 15.28
C VAL A 68 1.33 43.27 16.36
N PRO A 69 2.17 44.30 16.14
CA PRO A 69 2.31 45.41 17.07
C PRO A 69 1.03 46.27 17.18
N SER A 70 0.75 46.76 18.39
CA SER A 70 -0.35 47.67 18.68
C SER A 70 -0.22 48.97 17.86
N GLY A 71 -1.15 49.22 16.94
CA GLY A 71 -1.19 50.48 16.18
C GLY A 71 -1.86 50.45 14.80
N TRP A 72 -2.46 49.35 14.36
CA TRP A 72 -3.08 49.26 13.03
C TRP A 72 -4.60 49.44 13.14
N MET A 73 -5.11 50.52 12.51
CA MET A 73 -6.53 50.84 12.44
C MET A 73 -7.32 49.74 11.71
N GLN A 74 -8.39 49.27 12.35
CA GLN A 74 -9.34 48.31 11.80
C GLN A 74 -10.17 48.97 10.69
N LEU A 75 -9.84 48.67 9.43
CA LEU A 75 -10.69 49.02 8.30
C LEU A 75 -11.95 48.14 8.30
N ALA A 76 -13.08 48.79 8.08
CA ALA A 76 -14.45 48.32 8.24
C ALA A 76 -14.72 46.85 7.87
N SER A 77 -15.55 46.20 8.70
CA SER A 77 -16.08 44.85 8.50
C SER A 77 -16.70 44.69 7.10
N LYS A 78 -16.09 43.86 6.27
CA LYS A 78 -16.68 43.41 5.00
C LYS A 78 -17.85 42.47 5.34
N PRO A 79 -19.04 42.63 4.73
CA PRO A 79 -20.19 41.78 5.04
C PRO A 79 -19.90 40.35 4.56
N VAL A 80 -19.85 39.38 5.46
CA VAL A 80 -19.68 37.97 5.10
C VAL A 80 -21.06 37.42 4.73
N SER A 81 -21.38 37.58 3.45
CA SER A 81 -22.32 36.75 2.67
C SER A 81 -22.15 35.26 3.02
N PRO A 82 -23.21 34.42 2.97
CA PRO A 82 -23.13 33.02 3.42
C PRO A 82 -21.98 32.32 2.70
N ALA A 83 -20.94 31.99 3.46
CA ALA A 83 -19.75 31.35 2.94
C ALA A 83 -20.18 30.04 2.27
N LYS A 84 -20.02 29.96 0.94
CA LYS A 84 -20.24 28.73 0.17
C LYS A 84 -19.45 27.62 0.85
N ALA A 85 -20.15 26.63 1.42
CA ALA A 85 -19.53 25.52 2.12
C ALA A 85 -18.53 24.85 1.16
N THR A 86 -17.25 24.95 1.51
CA THR A 86 -16.15 24.43 0.71
C THR A 86 -15.52 23.31 1.52
N LEU A 87 -15.51 22.10 0.95
CA LEU A 87 -14.89 20.92 1.52
C LEU A 87 -13.52 20.75 0.87
N GLU A 88 -12.46 20.77 1.68
CA GLU A 88 -11.08 20.56 1.26
C GLU A 88 -10.64 19.15 1.65
N ILE A 89 -10.27 18.34 0.66
CA ILE A 89 -9.84 16.95 0.83
C ILE A 89 -8.36 16.87 0.45
N LYS A 90 -7.48 16.63 1.42
CA LYS A 90 -6.04 16.41 1.20
C LYS A 90 -5.71 14.92 1.25
N ILE A 91 -5.23 14.37 0.14
CA ILE A 91 -4.80 12.96 0.03
C ILE A 91 -3.48 12.90 -0.72
N ASN A 92 -2.42 12.37 -0.10
CA ASN A 92 -1.10 12.11 -0.72
C ASN A 92 -0.52 13.30 -1.52
N GLY A 93 -0.67 14.52 -1.02
CA GLY A 93 -0.20 15.75 -1.69
C GLY A 93 -1.16 16.35 -2.73
N CYS A 94 -2.25 15.65 -3.07
CA CYS A 94 -3.35 16.22 -3.85
C CYS A 94 -4.32 16.96 -2.94
N ASN A 95 -4.69 18.18 -3.32
CA ASN A 95 -5.72 18.97 -2.65
C ASN A 95 -6.95 19.08 -3.56
N VAL A 96 -8.06 18.47 -3.16
CA VAL A 96 -9.33 18.54 -3.88
C VAL A 96 -10.27 19.46 -3.13
N ILE A 97 -10.66 20.55 -3.80
CA ILE A 97 -11.56 21.57 -3.27
C ILE A 97 -12.91 21.37 -3.94
N VAL A 98 -13.94 21.06 -3.13
CA VAL A 98 -15.32 20.88 -3.60
C VAL A 98 -16.16 22.00 -3.00
N ASN A 99 -16.86 22.74 -3.85
CA ASN A 99 -17.78 23.80 -3.45
C ASN A 99 -19.21 23.50 -3.94
N THR A 100 -20.16 24.37 -3.60
CA THR A 100 -21.58 24.23 -3.99
C THR A 100 -21.84 24.35 -5.49
N GLU A 101 -20.86 24.79 -6.28
CA GLU A 101 -20.94 24.97 -7.74
C GLU A 101 -20.17 23.87 -8.49
N THR A 102 -19.58 22.92 -7.78
CA THR A 102 -18.81 21.85 -8.39
C THR A 102 -19.75 20.87 -9.08
N ASP A 103 -19.58 20.72 -10.39
CA ASP A 103 -20.36 19.77 -11.19
C ASP A 103 -20.26 18.34 -10.62
N LEU A 104 -21.41 17.68 -10.50
CA LEU A 104 -21.50 16.37 -9.86
C LEU A 104 -20.80 15.28 -10.69
N GLU A 105 -20.79 15.41 -12.03
CA GLU A 105 -20.08 14.47 -12.91
C GLU A 105 -18.56 14.67 -12.83
N LEU A 106 -18.09 15.92 -12.70
CA LEU A 106 -16.69 16.21 -12.40
C LEU A 106 -16.28 15.67 -11.02
N LEU A 107 -17.08 15.93 -9.99
CA LEU A 107 -16.82 15.42 -8.62
C LEU A 107 -16.77 13.89 -8.61
N LYS A 108 -17.68 13.23 -9.32
CA LYS A 108 -17.71 11.77 -9.45
C LYS A 108 -16.47 11.23 -10.16
N LYS A 109 -15.99 11.91 -11.23
CA LYS A 109 -14.72 11.56 -11.90
C LYS A 109 -13.52 11.75 -10.96
N VAL A 110 -13.48 12.85 -10.23
CA VAL A 110 -12.41 13.12 -9.23
C VAL A 110 -12.44 12.07 -8.12
N CYS A 111 -13.61 11.75 -7.55
CA CYS A 111 -13.74 10.69 -6.55
C CYS A 111 -13.37 9.30 -7.09
N GLN A 112 -13.67 8.99 -8.35
CA GLN A 112 -13.23 7.74 -8.99
C GLN A 112 -11.71 7.68 -9.13
N VAL A 113 -11.08 8.78 -9.54
CA VAL A 113 -9.62 8.90 -9.62
C VAL A 113 -8.99 8.84 -8.23
N LEU A 114 -9.55 9.55 -7.24
CA LEU A 114 -9.10 9.50 -5.86
C LEU A 114 -9.25 8.11 -5.25
N MET A 115 -10.35 7.40 -5.51
CA MET A 115 -10.50 6.01 -5.07
C MET A 115 -9.44 5.10 -5.68
N ALA A 116 -9.04 5.34 -6.93
CA ALA A 116 -7.92 4.62 -7.55
C ALA A 116 -6.56 5.01 -6.95
N LEU A 117 -6.39 6.28 -6.54
CA LEU A 117 -5.18 6.82 -5.88
C LEU A 117 -5.09 6.47 -4.38
N MET A 118 -6.22 6.21 -3.72
CA MET A 118 -6.29 5.82 -2.30
C MET A 118 -5.75 4.41 -2.07
N ILE A 119 -5.64 3.60 -3.12
CA ILE A 119 -4.86 2.37 -3.09
C ILE A 119 -3.38 2.77 -3.15
N ARG A 120 -2.68 2.69 -2.01
CA ARG A 120 -1.25 3.00 -1.83
C ARG A 120 -0.30 2.02 -2.54
N TRP A 121 -0.66 1.58 -3.74
CA TRP A 121 0.17 0.68 -4.55
C TRP A 121 1.11 1.41 -5.48
N ASN A 122 0.96 2.73 -5.63
CA ASN A 122 1.76 3.51 -6.57
C ASN A 122 3.26 3.26 -6.32
N GLU A 123 3.96 2.84 -7.38
CA GLU A 123 5.40 2.55 -7.43
C GLU A 123 5.89 1.24 -6.79
N LYS A 124 5.00 0.40 -6.24
CA LYS A 124 5.43 -0.92 -5.71
C LYS A 124 5.53 -1.96 -6.83
N PRO A 125 6.63 -2.73 -6.92
CA PRO A 125 6.67 -3.91 -7.79
C PRO A 125 5.60 -4.91 -7.36
N VAL A 126 4.92 -5.49 -8.35
CA VAL A 126 3.85 -6.46 -8.13
C VAL A 126 4.31 -7.84 -8.57
N TYR A 127 4.47 -8.75 -7.62
CA TYR A 127 4.81 -10.14 -7.90
C TYR A 127 3.55 -11.00 -7.91
N LEU A 128 3.22 -11.51 -9.09
CA LEU A 128 2.08 -12.36 -9.33
C LEU A 128 2.48 -13.84 -9.26
N CYS A 129 1.78 -14.64 -8.46
CA CYS A 129 1.91 -16.10 -8.50
C CYS A 129 1.22 -16.64 -9.77
N CYS A 130 1.95 -17.17 -10.74
CA CYS A 130 1.34 -17.72 -11.95
C CYS A 130 0.52 -18.97 -11.64
N ARG A 131 0.98 -19.78 -10.68
CA ARG A 131 0.28 -20.99 -10.24
C ARG A 131 -0.86 -20.67 -9.28
N TYR A 132 -1.82 -21.59 -9.17
CA TYR A 132 -2.88 -21.45 -8.18
C TYR A 132 -2.34 -21.61 -6.75
N THR A 133 -2.96 -20.87 -5.83
CA THR A 133 -2.63 -20.89 -4.40
C THR A 133 -3.83 -21.35 -3.58
N ASP A 134 -3.56 -22.11 -2.52
CA ASP A 134 -4.59 -22.46 -1.53
C ASP A 134 -5.01 -21.21 -0.73
N MET A 135 -6.22 -20.73 -0.99
CA MET A 135 -6.77 -19.53 -0.34
C MET A 135 -7.11 -19.71 1.14
N ARG A 136 -6.98 -20.91 1.71
CA ARG A 136 -7.08 -21.13 3.17
C ARG A 136 -5.87 -20.58 3.91
N LYS A 137 -4.74 -20.35 3.23
CA LYS A 137 -3.55 -19.75 3.82
C LYS A 137 -3.82 -18.29 4.22
N SER A 138 -3.60 -17.99 5.50
CA SER A 138 -3.54 -16.62 6.04
C SER A 138 -2.13 -16.04 5.87
N ILE A 139 -1.88 -14.86 6.45
CA ILE A 139 -0.62 -14.10 6.32
C ILE A 139 0.63 -15.00 6.41
N ASN A 140 0.81 -15.74 7.51
CA ASN A 140 1.98 -16.61 7.71
C ASN A 140 2.14 -17.66 6.61
N GLY A 141 1.05 -18.26 6.15
CA GLY A 141 1.11 -19.26 5.08
C GLY A 141 1.45 -18.67 3.71
N LEU A 142 1.06 -17.41 3.46
CA LEU A 142 1.43 -16.69 2.24
C LEU A 142 2.86 -16.16 2.31
N ILE A 143 3.32 -15.71 3.47
CA ILE A 143 4.73 -15.36 3.74
C ILE A 143 5.66 -16.53 3.38
N THR A 144 5.31 -17.75 3.83
CA THR A 144 6.07 -18.95 3.47
C THR A 144 6.13 -19.16 1.96
N LEU A 145 5.03 -18.92 1.23
CA LEU A 145 5.04 -19.04 -0.24
C LEU A 145 5.91 -17.97 -0.91
N VAL A 146 5.92 -16.73 -0.41
CA VAL A 146 6.83 -15.70 -0.91
C VAL A 146 8.29 -16.12 -0.72
N GLN A 147 8.62 -16.66 0.45
CA GLN A 147 9.99 -17.08 0.75
C GLN A 147 10.41 -18.32 -0.04
N GLU A 148 9.55 -19.32 -0.17
CA GLU A 148 9.91 -20.62 -0.73
C GLU A 148 9.65 -20.72 -2.24
N SER A 149 8.55 -20.16 -2.72
CA SER A 149 8.18 -20.26 -4.15
C SER A 149 8.71 -19.09 -4.96
N PHE A 150 8.74 -17.88 -4.39
CA PHE A 150 9.22 -16.69 -5.11
C PHE A 150 10.71 -16.44 -4.83
N SER A 151 11.27 -17.03 -3.77
CA SER A 151 12.62 -16.72 -3.28
C SER A 151 12.83 -15.23 -3.00
N LEU A 152 11.77 -14.54 -2.54
CA LEU A 152 11.78 -13.11 -2.25
C LEU A 152 11.61 -12.83 -0.75
N ASP A 153 11.96 -11.60 -0.36
CA ASP A 153 11.73 -11.11 1.00
C ASP A 153 10.29 -10.60 1.16
N PRO A 154 9.44 -11.23 1.98
CA PRO A 154 8.06 -10.80 2.17
C PRO A 154 7.92 -9.41 2.84
N PHE A 155 8.99 -8.88 3.43
CA PHE A 155 9.01 -7.55 4.06
C PHE A 155 9.49 -6.45 3.13
N MET A 156 9.85 -6.79 1.88
CA MET A 156 10.21 -5.78 0.89
C MET A 156 9.00 -4.92 0.54
N ASN A 157 9.24 -3.69 0.09
CA ASN A 157 8.19 -2.77 -0.34
C ASN A 157 7.60 -3.21 -1.69
N ALA A 158 6.79 -4.28 -1.68
CA ALA A 158 6.20 -4.91 -2.84
C ALA A 158 4.81 -5.47 -2.55
N LEU A 159 4.08 -5.82 -3.61
CA LEU A 159 2.81 -6.53 -3.53
C LEU A 159 2.97 -7.96 -4.00
N PHE A 160 2.46 -8.92 -3.22
CA PHE A 160 2.44 -10.33 -3.62
C PHE A 160 1.00 -10.77 -3.88
N VAL A 161 0.71 -11.15 -5.12
CA VAL A 161 -0.65 -11.39 -5.60
C VAL A 161 -0.84 -12.88 -5.87
N PHE A 162 -1.86 -13.46 -5.25
CA PHE A 162 -2.19 -14.88 -5.31
C PHE A 162 -3.60 -15.08 -5.83
N CYS A 163 -3.84 -16.18 -6.55
CA CYS A 163 -5.15 -16.54 -7.08
C CYS A 163 -5.48 -18.00 -6.84
N ASN A 164 -6.77 -18.31 -6.68
CA ASN A 164 -7.20 -19.70 -6.50
C ASN A 164 -7.32 -20.45 -7.84
N ARG A 165 -7.46 -21.77 -7.76
CA ARG A 165 -7.60 -22.64 -8.95
C ARG A 165 -8.76 -22.24 -9.87
N ASN A 166 -9.88 -21.83 -9.29
CA ASN A 166 -11.06 -21.41 -10.05
C ASN A 166 -10.96 -19.97 -10.58
N ARG A 167 -9.87 -19.27 -10.27
CA ARG A 167 -9.59 -17.89 -10.66
C ARG A 167 -10.69 -16.90 -10.29
N ASN A 168 -11.40 -17.14 -9.19
CA ASN A 168 -12.49 -16.28 -8.72
C ASN A 168 -12.21 -15.67 -7.34
N ARG A 169 -11.02 -15.92 -6.77
CA ARG A 169 -10.56 -15.34 -5.51
C ARG A 169 -9.11 -14.91 -5.66
N ILE A 170 -8.83 -13.69 -5.23
CA ILE A 170 -7.47 -13.17 -5.12
C ILE A 170 -7.15 -12.75 -3.69
N LYS A 171 -5.88 -12.91 -3.33
CA LYS A 171 -5.29 -12.29 -2.14
C LYS A 171 -4.10 -11.45 -2.54
N ILE A 172 -3.95 -10.28 -1.92
CA ILE A 172 -2.79 -9.41 -2.09
C ILE A 172 -2.17 -9.20 -0.71
N LEU A 173 -0.92 -9.61 -0.56
CA LEU A 173 -0.14 -9.45 0.65
C LEU A 173 0.80 -8.26 0.48
N GLU A 174 0.84 -7.39 1.49
CA GLU A 174 1.66 -6.18 1.53
C GLU A 174 2.22 -5.97 2.93
N TRP A 175 3.49 -5.60 3.04
CA TRP A 175 4.10 -5.10 4.27
C TRP A 175 4.13 -3.57 4.22
N ASP A 176 3.66 -2.90 5.27
CA ASP A 176 3.61 -1.43 5.36
C ASP A 176 4.70 -0.81 6.24
N GLY A 177 5.52 -1.63 6.90
CA GLY A 177 6.59 -1.19 7.81
C GLY A 177 6.39 -1.67 9.25
N ASP A 178 5.15 -1.90 9.68
CA ASP A 178 4.84 -2.33 11.04
C ASP A 178 3.87 -3.52 11.12
N GLY A 179 3.19 -3.85 10.01
CA GLY A 179 2.27 -4.97 9.89
C GLY A 179 2.08 -5.48 8.45
N PHE A 180 1.39 -6.62 8.35
CA PHE A 180 0.97 -7.16 7.06
C PHE A 180 -0.48 -6.82 6.77
N TRP A 181 -0.72 -6.19 5.63
CA TRP A 181 -2.03 -6.08 5.04
C TRP A 181 -2.33 -7.29 4.17
N LEU A 182 -3.57 -7.77 4.25
CA LEU A 182 -4.08 -8.83 3.40
C LEU A 182 -5.39 -8.40 2.77
N TYR A 183 -5.33 -8.00 1.50
CA TYR A 183 -6.52 -7.69 0.72
C TYR A 183 -7.10 -8.98 0.16
N PHE A 184 -8.41 -9.17 0.31
CA PHE A 184 -9.11 -10.34 -0.21
C PHE A 184 -10.29 -9.91 -1.07
N LYS A 185 -10.36 -10.43 -2.30
CA LYS A 185 -11.49 -10.21 -3.20
C LYS A 185 -11.99 -11.54 -3.73
N ARG A 186 -13.28 -11.81 -3.50
CA ARG A 186 -14.03 -12.92 -4.10
C ARG A 186 -15.00 -12.37 -5.14
N LEU A 187 -15.01 -12.99 -6.31
CA LEU A 187 -16.02 -12.72 -7.33
C LEU A 187 -17.23 -13.61 -7.08
N GLU A 188 -18.42 -13.02 -7.13
CA GLU A 188 -19.69 -13.76 -7.11
C GLU A 188 -19.94 -14.48 -8.45
N ARG A 189 -19.43 -13.91 -9.56
CA ARG A 189 -19.52 -14.47 -10.92
C ARG A 189 -18.30 -14.05 -11.73
N GLY A 190 -17.92 -14.88 -12.70
CA GLY A 190 -16.77 -14.65 -13.58
C GLY A 190 -15.44 -15.10 -13.00
N ARG A 191 -14.35 -14.84 -13.73
CA ARG A 191 -12.98 -15.19 -13.36
C ARG A 191 -12.05 -14.02 -13.63
N PHE A 192 -10.97 -13.93 -12.87
CA PHE A 192 -9.84 -13.08 -13.19
C PHE A 192 -9.12 -13.64 -14.41
N ARG A 193 -8.69 -12.76 -15.32
CA ARG A 193 -7.76 -13.15 -16.37
C ARG A 193 -6.41 -13.35 -15.70
N TRP A 194 -5.93 -14.59 -15.76
CA TRP A 194 -4.72 -15.02 -15.09
C TRP A 194 -3.79 -15.60 -16.14
N PRO A 195 -2.47 -15.29 -16.08
CA PRO A 195 -1.52 -15.85 -17.02
C PRO A 195 -1.56 -17.37 -17.00
N THR A 196 -1.30 -17.95 -18.16
CA THR A 196 -1.23 -19.40 -18.36
C THR A 196 0.09 -19.93 -17.80
N GLU A 197 0.12 -21.19 -17.38
CA GLU A 197 1.24 -21.84 -16.68
C GLU A 197 2.46 -22.12 -17.57
N GLU A 198 2.95 -21.13 -18.33
CA GLU A 198 4.19 -21.26 -19.11
C GLU A 198 5.39 -20.93 -18.21
N ASP A 199 6.04 -22.00 -17.72
CA ASP A 199 7.34 -22.17 -17.04
C ASP A 199 7.77 -21.22 -15.90
N SER A 200 7.16 -20.06 -15.74
CA SER A 200 7.46 -19.09 -14.71
C SER A 200 6.54 -19.28 -13.50
N THR A 201 7.13 -19.47 -12.32
CA THR A 201 6.37 -19.57 -11.06
C THR A 201 5.82 -18.20 -10.64
N THR A 202 6.52 -17.13 -11.03
CA THR A 202 6.24 -15.74 -10.65
C THR A 202 6.36 -14.82 -11.87
N MET A 203 5.46 -13.85 -11.99
CA MET A 203 5.48 -12.80 -13.01
C MET A 203 5.54 -11.44 -12.32
N LEU A 204 6.38 -10.54 -12.83
CA LEU A 204 6.43 -9.16 -12.38
C LEU A 204 5.42 -8.33 -13.19
N LEU A 205 4.56 -7.61 -12.49
CA LEU A 205 3.60 -6.67 -13.07
C LEU A 205 3.88 -5.26 -12.54
N ASP A 206 3.44 -4.27 -13.30
CA ASP A 206 3.24 -2.93 -12.79
C ASP A 206 1.84 -2.78 -12.13
N VAL A 207 1.64 -1.65 -11.45
CA VAL A 207 0.40 -1.35 -10.72
C VAL A 207 -0.79 -1.18 -11.67
N LYS A 208 -0.56 -0.67 -12.89
CA LYS A 208 -1.61 -0.47 -13.90
C LYS A 208 -2.07 -1.83 -14.44
N GLU A 209 -1.15 -2.75 -14.66
CA GLU A 209 -1.43 -4.13 -15.05
C GLU A 209 -2.20 -4.88 -13.96
N LEU A 210 -1.84 -4.69 -12.69
CA LEU A 210 -2.62 -5.21 -11.56
C LEU A 210 -4.04 -4.62 -11.54
N ALA A 211 -4.18 -3.31 -11.75
CA ALA A 211 -5.49 -2.67 -11.82
C ALA A 211 -6.34 -3.24 -12.98
N CYS A 212 -5.74 -3.38 -14.17
CA CYS A 212 -6.35 -4.01 -15.33
C CYS A 212 -6.80 -5.46 -15.03
N LEU A 213 -5.97 -6.26 -14.35
CA LEU A 213 -6.31 -7.62 -13.95
C LEU A 213 -7.53 -7.66 -12.99
N ILE A 214 -7.58 -6.71 -12.07
CA ILE A 214 -8.68 -6.61 -11.08
C ILE A 214 -9.98 -6.09 -11.73
N ASP A 215 -9.86 -5.22 -12.73
CA ASP A 215 -10.99 -4.62 -13.45
C ASP A 215 -11.49 -5.45 -14.63
N SER A 216 -10.65 -6.28 -15.26
CA SER A 216 -11.09 -7.17 -16.35
C SER A 216 -12.20 -8.12 -15.89
N ALA A 217 -12.13 -8.58 -14.62
CA ALA A 217 -13.20 -9.36 -13.99
C ALA A 217 -14.52 -8.58 -13.88
N ARG A 218 -14.48 -7.26 -13.70
CA ARG A 218 -15.68 -6.41 -13.70
C ARG A 218 -16.24 -6.23 -15.10
N LEU A 219 -15.37 -6.12 -16.12
CA LEU A 219 -15.78 -5.99 -17.51
C LEU A 219 -16.49 -7.26 -18.02
N GLU A 220 -15.94 -8.45 -17.75
CA GLU A 220 -16.60 -9.72 -18.09
C GLU A 220 -17.98 -9.85 -17.44
N LYS A 221 -18.11 -9.41 -16.17
CA LYS A 221 -19.41 -9.36 -15.49
C LYS A 221 -20.41 -8.43 -16.19
N LYS A 222 -19.97 -7.26 -16.67
CA LYS A 222 -20.83 -6.31 -17.39
C LYS A 222 -21.26 -6.86 -18.75
N LEU A 223 -20.34 -7.48 -19.49
CA LEU A 223 -20.61 -8.11 -20.79
C LEU A 223 -21.60 -9.27 -20.63
N SER A 224 -21.33 -10.19 -19.71
CA SER A 224 -22.24 -11.32 -19.42
C SER A 224 -23.65 -10.86 -19.01
N ARG A 225 -23.77 -9.77 -18.24
CA ARG A 225 -25.09 -9.21 -17.88
C ARG A 225 -25.83 -8.64 -19.10
N LYS A 226 -25.13 -7.99 -20.03
CA LYS A 226 -25.72 -7.46 -21.26
C LYS A 226 -26.16 -8.59 -22.20
N GLU A 227 -25.31 -9.58 -22.43
CA GLU A 227 -25.64 -10.76 -23.27
C GLU A 227 -26.88 -11.51 -22.75
N VAL A 228 -27.02 -11.65 -21.43
CA VAL A 228 -28.19 -12.30 -20.81
C VAL A 228 -29.45 -11.45 -20.99
N LEU A 229 -29.36 -10.13 -20.90
CA LEU A 229 -30.51 -9.24 -21.12
C LEU A 229 -30.91 -9.19 -22.60
N GLU A 230 -29.96 -9.18 -23.52
CA GLU A 230 -30.21 -9.19 -24.98
C GLU A 230 -30.88 -10.50 -25.42
N ARG A 231 -30.52 -11.64 -24.82
CA ARG A 231 -31.18 -12.94 -25.08
C ARG A 231 -32.61 -13.04 -24.52
N GLN A 232 -33.02 -12.17 -23.60
CA GLN A 232 -34.38 -12.16 -23.05
C GLN A 232 -35.33 -11.20 -23.77
N ILE A 233 -34.83 -10.40 -24.72
CA ILE A 233 -35.63 -9.40 -25.46
C ILE A 233 -35.84 -9.84 -26.93
N SER A 234 -35.39 -11.04 -27.31
CA SER A 234 -35.61 -11.63 -28.64
C SER A 234 -36.73 -12.65 -28.66
#